data_AF-A0A954M1Y8-F1
#
_entry.id   AF-A0A954M1Y8-F1
#
_cell.length_a   1.000
_cell.length_b   1.000
_cell.length_c   1.000
_cell.angle_alpha   90.00
_cell.angle_beta   90.00
_cell.angle_gamma   90.00
#
_symmetry.space_group_name_H-M   'P 1'
#
loop_
_entity.id
_entity.type
_entity.pdbx_description
1 polymer ?
#
loop_
_entity_poly.entity_id
_entity_poly.type
_entity_poly.pdbx_seq_one_letter_code
_entity_poly.pdbx_strand_id
1 'polypeptide(L)'
;MKLNSLQCRILGLLCACVCLSLFVPAVMAADRAAEARAKWKAEQAVRERERELAKQQEQAELATFDPNSLPRPEQCFASFLQTTRQARSFDQVLPYLTLSDQQHYQREQQAHTPELVEQRRKFHTESGASAESIAFLTMAPYERGLEHHQRIANSVRKFVSVRVNGKEAKMVVTAQVRRSQNGVGYPYGSATITMVAEEGYWRLAGYSESEVSYSSEEARDEALGLDR
;
A
#
# COMPACT_ATOMS: atom_id res chain seq x y z
N MET A 1 80.90 -0.88 34.10
CA MET A 1 79.75 -0.28 33.37
C MET A 1 78.49 -0.50 34.19
N LYS A 2 78.04 0.52 34.94
CA LYS A 2 76.80 0.50 35.72
C LYS A 2 75.79 1.37 34.98
N LEU A 3 74.86 0.74 34.25
CA LEU A 3 73.71 1.43 33.67
C LEU A 3 72.72 1.73 34.80
N ASN A 4 72.40 3.02 34.94
CA ASN A 4 71.71 3.62 36.06
C ASN A 4 70.26 3.15 36.18
N SER A 5 69.93 2.71 37.40
CA SER A 5 68.60 2.33 37.93
C SER A 5 67.49 3.39 37.77
N LEU A 6 67.77 4.60 37.30
CA LEU A 6 66.77 5.67 37.13
C LEU A 6 65.99 5.56 35.82
N GLN A 7 66.54 4.98 34.75
CA GLN A 7 65.83 4.91 33.47
C GLN A 7 64.68 3.88 33.45
N CYS A 8 64.70 2.90 34.36
CA CYS A 8 63.66 1.86 34.42
C CYS A 8 62.35 2.35 35.09
N ARG A 9 62.40 3.39 35.94
CA ARG A 9 61.20 3.91 36.62
C ARG A 9 60.38 4.90 35.77
N ILE A 10 61.03 5.63 34.86
CA ILE A 10 60.35 6.60 33.99
C ILE A 10 59.53 5.90 32.90
N LEU A 11 59.99 4.74 32.41
CA LEU A 11 59.25 3.95 31.42
C LEU A 11 57.95 3.34 32.00
N GLY A 12 57.94 2.98 33.29
CA GLY A 12 56.76 2.43 33.96
C GLY A 12 55.60 3.43 34.13
N LEU A 13 55.91 4.70 34.43
CA LEU A 13 54.88 5.74 34.60
C LEU A 13 54.26 6.21 33.28
N LEU A 14 55.03 6.23 32.18
CA LEU A 14 54.49 6.57 30.86
C LEU A 14 53.57 5.48 30.31
N CYS A 15 53.81 4.21 30.63
CA CYS A 15 52.94 3.11 30.21
C CYS A 15 51.57 3.13 30.94
N ALA A 16 51.55 3.49 32.23
CA ALA A 16 50.31 3.60 33.01
C ALA A 16 49.41 4.76 32.56
N CYS A 17 49.97 5.91 32.17
CA CYS A 17 49.18 7.05 31.68
C CYS A 17 48.59 6.83 30.28
N VAL A 18 49.24 6.05 29.40
CA VAL A 18 48.73 5.76 28.04
C VAL A 18 47.62 4.70 28.06
N CYS A 19 47.63 3.76 29.02
CA CYS A 19 46.52 2.82 29.18
C CYS A 19 45.23 3.47 29.71
N LEU A 20 45.33 4.51 30.56
CA LEU A 20 44.16 5.23 31.11
C LEU A 20 43.48 6.15 30.09
N SER A 21 44.22 6.73 29.14
CA SER A 21 43.66 7.65 28.13
C SER A 21 42.91 6.95 26.99
N LEU A 22 43.14 5.66 26.76
CA LEU A 22 42.40 4.84 25.78
C LEU A 22 41.16 4.15 26.38
N PHE A 23 41.07 4.02 27.71
CA PHE A 23 39.93 3.36 28.39
C PHE A 23 38.71 4.28 28.56
N VAL A 24 38.91 5.58 28.81
CA VAL A 24 37.80 6.53 29.02
C VAL A 24 36.87 6.69 27.79
N PRO A 25 37.38 6.84 26.54
CA PRO A 25 36.49 6.96 25.38
C PRO A 25 35.74 5.65 25.05
N ALA A 26 36.31 4.48 25.37
CA ALA A 26 35.67 3.19 25.12
C ALA A 26 34.49 2.91 26.07
N VAL A 27 34.59 3.30 27.35
CA VAL A 27 33.50 3.14 28.33
C VAL A 27 32.34 4.09 28.01
N MET A 28 32.63 5.36 27.68
CA MET A 28 31.60 6.34 27.29
C MET A 28 30.87 5.96 25.98
N ALA A 29 31.55 5.29 25.05
CA ALA A 29 30.93 4.76 23.83
C ALA A 29 30.03 3.55 24.12
N ALA A 30 30.39 2.69 25.08
CA ALA A 30 29.58 1.56 25.52
C ALA A 30 28.30 2.02 26.24
N ASP A 31 28.38 3.06 27.08
CA ASP A 31 27.22 3.62 27.79
C ASP A 31 26.22 4.27 26.81
N ARG A 32 26.69 5.04 25.82
CA ARG A 32 25.83 5.60 24.77
C ARG A 32 25.17 4.53 23.91
N ALA A 33 25.88 3.44 23.62
CA ALA A 33 25.32 2.30 22.90
C ALA A 33 24.27 1.54 23.74
N ALA A 34 24.47 1.44 25.06
CA ALA A 34 23.50 0.85 25.98
C ALA A 34 22.23 1.71 26.10
N GLU A 35 22.38 3.03 26.23
CA GLU A 35 21.27 3.99 26.24
C GLU A 35 20.48 3.98 24.92
N ALA A 36 21.16 3.99 23.77
CA ALA A 36 20.50 3.91 22.46
C ALA A 36 19.71 2.60 22.28
N ARG A 37 20.27 1.46 22.74
CA ARG A 37 19.56 0.17 22.73
C ARG A 37 18.38 0.16 23.69
N ALA A 38 18.49 0.76 24.87
CA ALA A 38 17.39 0.88 25.82
C ALA A 38 16.26 1.74 25.26
N LYS A 39 16.58 2.89 24.65
CA LYS A 39 15.62 3.77 23.97
C LYS A 39 14.93 3.05 22.82
N TRP A 40 15.68 2.37 21.96
CA TRP A 40 15.11 1.59 20.85
C TRP A 40 14.17 0.50 21.36
N LYS A 41 14.53 -0.25 22.40
CA LYS A 41 13.65 -1.27 23.01
C LYS A 41 12.38 -0.65 23.60
N ALA A 42 12.49 0.50 24.27
CA ALA A 42 11.33 1.20 24.81
C ALA A 42 10.40 1.67 23.68
N GLU A 43 10.94 2.21 22.59
CA GLU A 43 10.17 2.59 21.40
C GLU A 43 9.48 1.39 20.74
N GLN A 44 10.15 0.23 20.65
CA GLN A 44 9.51 -1.00 20.15
C GLN A 44 8.38 -1.46 21.06
N ALA A 45 8.57 -1.43 22.38
CA ALA A 45 7.54 -1.84 23.34
C ALA A 45 6.31 -0.92 23.29
N VAL A 46 6.49 0.40 23.11
CA VAL A 46 5.38 1.34 22.90
C VAL A 46 4.63 1.01 21.62
N ARG A 47 5.33 0.84 20.49
CA ARG A 47 4.70 0.48 19.20
C ARG A 47 3.95 -0.85 19.27
N GLU A 48 4.48 -1.83 20.00
CA GLU A 48 3.83 -3.13 20.17
C GLU A 48 2.53 -3.00 20.97
N ARG A 49 2.55 -2.26 22.09
CA ARG A 49 1.33 -1.97 22.87
C ARG A 49 0.29 -1.20 22.06
N GLU A 50 0.69 -0.21 21.27
CA GLU A 50 -0.22 0.53 20.39
C GLU A 50 -0.87 -0.39 19.35
N ARG A 51 -0.09 -1.33 18.78
CA ARG A 51 -0.63 -2.35 17.84
C ARG A 51 -1.59 -3.31 18.53
N GLU A 52 -1.28 -3.75 19.75
CA GLU A 52 -2.18 -4.62 20.52
C GLU A 52 -3.49 -3.91 20.86
N LEU A 53 -3.42 -2.65 21.30
CA LEU A 53 -4.61 -1.85 21.60
C LEU A 53 -5.45 -1.64 20.33
N ALA A 54 -4.82 -1.32 19.20
CA ALA A 54 -5.51 -1.18 17.92
C ALA A 54 -6.20 -2.49 17.50
N LYS A 55 -5.55 -3.64 17.65
CA LYS A 55 -6.15 -4.96 17.38
C LYS A 55 -7.35 -5.25 18.29
N GLN A 56 -7.26 -4.90 19.58
CA GLN A 56 -8.38 -5.09 20.52
C GLN A 56 -9.57 -4.20 20.16
N GLN A 57 -9.31 -2.95 19.79
CA GLN A 57 -10.36 -2.02 19.32
C GLN A 57 -11.01 -2.55 18.04
N GLU A 58 -10.22 -2.99 17.06
CA GLU A 58 -10.71 -3.58 15.82
C GLU A 58 -11.58 -4.82 16.08
N GLN A 59 -11.14 -5.72 16.98
CA GLN A 59 -11.92 -6.90 17.37
C GLN A 59 -13.23 -6.51 18.06
N ALA A 60 -13.22 -5.51 18.93
CA ALA A 60 -14.42 -5.03 19.60
C ALA A 60 -15.42 -4.43 18.60
N GLU A 61 -14.93 -3.64 17.63
CA GLU A 61 -15.78 -3.09 16.57
C GLU A 61 -16.38 -4.18 15.70
N LEU A 62 -15.58 -5.17 15.28
CA LEU A 62 -16.04 -6.31 14.49
C LEU A 62 -17.10 -7.15 15.22
N ALA A 63 -16.99 -7.28 16.55
CA ALA A 63 -17.98 -8.00 17.35
C ALA A 63 -19.36 -7.32 17.39
N THR A 64 -19.40 -5.99 17.22
CA THR A 64 -20.63 -5.19 17.24
C THR A 64 -21.18 -4.87 15.85
N PHE A 65 -20.42 -5.16 14.79
CA PHE A 65 -20.78 -4.82 13.43
C PHE A 65 -21.84 -5.79 12.86
N ASP A 66 -23.00 -5.26 12.48
CA ASP A 66 -24.01 -6.00 11.73
C ASP A 66 -23.91 -5.67 10.23
N PRO A 67 -23.45 -6.59 9.37
CA PRO A 67 -23.38 -6.35 7.93
C PRO A 67 -24.75 -6.12 7.28
N ASN A 68 -25.84 -6.60 7.89
CA ASN A 68 -27.18 -6.49 7.34
C ASN A 68 -27.82 -5.11 7.57
N SER A 69 -27.23 -4.28 8.44
CA SER A 69 -27.68 -2.91 8.63
C SER A 69 -27.27 -1.98 7.48
N LEU A 70 -26.38 -2.44 6.58
CA LEU A 70 -25.91 -1.71 5.41
C LEU A 70 -26.65 -2.14 4.15
N PRO A 71 -26.68 -1.31 3.09
CA PRO A 71 -27.05 -1.79 1.77
C PRO A 71 -26.17 -2.98 1.37
N ARG A 72 -26.70 -3.88 0.55
CA ARG A 72 -25.94 -5.06 0.12
C ARG A 72 -24.67 -4.64 -0.64
N PRO A 73 -23.51 -5.29 -0.42
CA PRO A 73 -22.26 -4.96 -1.13
C PRO A 73 -22.44 -4.89 -2.64
N GLU A 74 -23.23 -5.79 -3.22
CA GLU A 74 -23.51 -5.85 -4.65
C GLU A 74 -24.24 -4.60 -5.16
N GLN A 75 -25.13 -4.04 -4.35
CA GLN A 75 -25.85 -2.80 -4.69
C GLN A 75 -24.90 -1.60 -4.65
N CYS A 76 -24.08 -1.48 -3.60
CA CYS A 76 -23.06 -0.45 -3.49
C CYS A 76 -22.06 -0.52 -4.66
N PHE A 77 -21.62 -1.74 -5.01
CA PHE A 77 -20.72 -1.95 -6.14
C PHE A 77 -21.37 -1.62 -7.48
N ALA A 78 -22.65 -1.97 -7.68
CA ALA A 78 -23.37 -1.60 -8.89
C ALA A 78 -23.45 -0.07 -9.05
N SER A 79 -23.70 0.66 -7.96
CA SER A 79 -23.65 2.14 -7.94
C SER A 79 -22.25 2.66 -8.29
N PHE A 80 -21.20 2.09 -7.70
CA PHE A 80 -19.81 2.41 -8.06
C PHE A 80 -19.56 2.21 -9.56
N LEU A 81 -19.93 1.06 -10.14
CA LEU A 81 -19.73 0.78 -11.55
C LEU A 81 -20.48 1.78 -12.44
N GLN A 82 -21.75 2.04 -12.12
CA GLN A 82 -22.57 2.97 -12.89
C GLN A 82 -21.99 4.39 -12.87
N THR A 83 -21.69 4.92 -11.68
CA THR A 83 -21.14 6.27 -11.54
C THR A 83 -19.77 6.36 -12.20
N THR A 84 -18.87 5.41 -11.94
CA THR A 84 -17.49 5.48 -12.42
C THR A 84 -17.41 5.42 -13.95
N ARG A 85 -18.24 4.60 -14.60
CA ARG A 85 -18.30 4.54 -16.08
C ARG A 85 -18.70 5.86 -16.73
N GLN A 86 -19.48 6.68 -16.03
CA GLN A 86 -20.02 7.95 -16.53
C GLN A 86 -19.32 9.17 -15.93
N ALA A 87 -18.40 8.96 -14.99
CA ALA A 87 -17.74 10.02 -14.26
C ALA A 87 -16.91 10.90 -15.21
N ARG A 88 -17.09 12.21 -15.08
CA ARG A 88 -16.31 13.24 -15.80
C ARG A 88 -15.22 13.85 -14.93
N SER A 89 -15.31 13.65 -13.62
CA SER A 89 -14.29 14.07 -12.66
C SER A 89 -14.09 13.00 -11.60
N PHE A 90 -12.91 13.00 -10.98
CA PHE A 90 -12.61 12.05 -9.92
C PHE A 90 -13.43 12.30 -8.64
N ASP A 91 -13.90 13.53 -8.42
CA ASP A 91 -14.80 13.87 -7.30
C ASP A 91 -16.11 13.08 -7.32
N GLN A 92 -16.56 12.62 -8.49
CA GLN A 92 -17.74 11.76 -8.60
C GLN A 92 -17.45 10.30 -8.18
N VAL A 93 -16.19 9.89 -8.23
CA VAL A 93 -15.74 8.53 -7.90
C VAL A 93 -15.28 8.44 -6.44
N LEU A 94 -14.64 9.49 -5.91
CA LEU A 94 -14.09 9.55 -4.56
C LEU A 94 -15.03 9.01 -3.47
N PRO A 95 -16.34 9.35 -3.45
CA PRO A 95 -17.25 8.86 -2.41
C PRO A 95 -17.46 7.35 -2.38
N TYR A 96 -17.01 6.61 -3.38
CA TYR A 96 -17.09 5.15 -3.44
C TYR A 96 -15.79 4.45 -3.02
N LEU A 97 -14.71 5.20 -2.83
CA LEU A 97 -13.41 4.68 -2.36
C LEU A 97 -13.33 4.75 -0.84
N THR A 98 -12.39 4.01 -0.26
CA THR A 98 -12.13 4.06 1.19
C THR A 98 -11.77 5.47 1.65
N LEU A 99 -12.03 5.78 2.92
CA LEU A 99 -11.64 7.07 3.50
C LEU A 99 -10.13 7.33 3.40
N SER A 100 -9.33 6.28 3.57
CA SER A 100 -7.88 6.35 3.42
C SER A 100 -7.49 6.76 2.00
N ASP A 101 -8.11 6.15 0.98
CA ASP A 101 -7.81 6.47 -0.42
C ASP A 101 -8.27 7.88 -0.78
N GLN A 102 -9.44 8.32 -0.29
CA GLN A 102 -9.91 9.68 -0.47
C GLN A 102 -8.90 10.71 0.05
N GLN A 103 -8.43 10.51 1.29
CA GLN A 103 -7.41 11.38 1.89
C GLN A 103 -6.08 11.31 1.14
N HIS A 104 -5.69 10.12 0.68
CA HIS A 104 -4.46 9.94 -0.09
C HIS A 104 -4.51 10.75 -1.39
N TYR A 105 -5.54 10.56 -2.21
CA TYR A 105 -5.70 11.29 -3.47
C TYR A 105 -5.82 12.80 -3.26
N GLN A 106 -6.57 13.24 -2.25
CA GLN A 106 -6.69 14.66 -1.92
C GLN A 106 -5.33 15.28 -1.57
N ARG A 107 -4.52 14.61 -0.73
CA ARG A 107 -3.18 15.08 -0.39
C ARG A 107 -2.25 15.12 -1.60
N GLU A 108 -2.26 14.07 -2.44
CA GLU A 108 -1.44 14.04 -3.65
C GLU A 108 -1.83 15.16 -4.61
N GLN A 109 -3.14 15.39 -4.81
CA GLN A 109 -3.65 16.43 -5.69
C GLN A 109 -3.28 17.84 -5.20
N GLN A 110 -3.35 18.09 -3.89
CA GLN A 110 -2.93 19.36 -3.30
C GLN A 110 -1.42 19.60 -3.43
N ALA A 111 -0.62 18.54 -3.39
CA ALA A 111 0.83 18.62 -3.57
C ALA A 111 1.26 18.72 -5.06
N HIS A 112 0.33 18.54 -6.00
CA HIS A 112 0.61 18.55 -7.42
C HIS A 112 0.69 19.98 -7.97
N THR A 113 1.88 20.58 -7.92
CA THR A 113 2.12 21.94 -8.45
C THR A 113 2.78 21.91 -9.83
N PRO A 114 2.63 22.98 -10.65
CA PRO A 114 3.28 23.09 -11.96
C PRO A 114 4.81 22.93 -11.90
N GLU A 115 5.45 23.44 -10.84
CA GLU A 115 6.90 23.36 -10.65
C GLU A 115 7.36 21.91 -10.44
N LEU A 116 6.61 21.15 -9.61
CA LEU A 116 6.89 19.74 -9.37
C LEU A 116 6.69 18.90 -10.64
N VAL A 117 5.66 19.22 -11.43
CA VAL A 117 5.39 18.58 -12.73
C VAL A 117 6.56 18.78 -13.68
N GLU A 118 7.07 20.00 -13.81
CA GLU A 118 8.18 20.30 -14.71
C GLU A 118 9.49 19.62 -14.24
N GLN A 119 9.75 19.61 -12.93
CA GLN A 119 10.90 18.90 -12.36
C GLN A 119 10.84 17.39 -12.67
N ARG A 120 9.67 16.76 -12.49
CA ARG A 120 9.48 15.34 -12.80
C ARG A 120 9.61 15.06 -14.30
N ARG A 121 9.04 15.93 -15.14
CA ARG A 121 9.15 15.84 -16.60
C ARG A 121 10.61 15.85 -17.04
N LYS A 122 11.39 16.81 -16.54
CA LYS A 122 12.82 16.91 -16.81
C LYS A 122 13.58 15.67 -16.36
N PHE A 123 13.38 15.23 -15.12
CA PHE A 123 14.00 14.01 -14.59
C PHE A 123 13.72 12.78 -15.46
N HIS A 124 12.47 12.56 -15.85
CA HIS A 124 12.11 11.42 -16.68
C HIS A 124 12.64 11.52 -18.12
N THR A 125 12.72 12.74 -18.67
CA THR A 125 13.31 12.99 -19.99
C THR A 125 14.80 12.65 -19.98
N GLU A 126 15.52 13.09 -18.96
CA GLU A 126 16.96 12.78 -18.77
C GLU A 126 17.22 11.29 -18.52
N SER A 127 16.26 10.58 -17.91
CA SER A 127 16.32 9.11 -17.76
C SER A 127 16.00 8.31 -19.03
N GLY A 128 15.62 8.97 -20.13
CA GLY A 128 15.29 8.33 -21.41
C GLY A 128 13.89 7.70 -21.47
N ALA A 129 12.94 8.16 -20.65
CA ALA A 129 11.56 7.68 -20.71
C ALA A 129 10.86 8.14 -22.01
N SER A 130 9.93 7.32 -22.52
CA SER A 130 9.13 7.71 -23.69
C SER A 130 8.20 8.88 -23.37
N ALA A 131 7.80 9.65 -24.38
CA ALA A 131 6.87 10.78 -24.21
C ALA A 131 5.54 10.34 -23.56
N GLU A 132 5.04 9.16 -23.92
CA GLU A 132 3.84 8.54 -23.33
C GLU A 132 4.04 8.22 -21.85
N SER A 133 5.20 7.67 -21.48
CA SER A 133 5.55 7.38 -20.09
C SER A 133 5.65 8.66 -19.27
N ILE A 134 6.28 9.70 -19.83
CA ILE A 134 6.41 11.01 -19.18
C ILE A 134 5.02 11.62 -18.96
N ALA A 135 4.15 11.61 -19.96
CA ALA A 135 2.78 12.10 -19.84
C ALA A 135 2.03 11.36 -18.71
N PHE A 136 2.13 10.03 -18.67
CA PHE A 136 1.50 9.23 -17.61
C PHE A 136 2.07 9.52 -16.20
N LEU A 137 3.40 9.61 -16.07
CA LEU A 137 4.07 9.82 -14.79
C LEU A 137 3.91 11.24 -14.23
N THR A 138 3.60 12.19 -15.10
CA THR A 138 3.37 13.60 -14.75
C THR A 138 1.89 13.99 -14.72
N MET A 139 0.98 13.05 -15.00
CA MET A 139 -0.46 13.25 -14.97
C MET A 139 -0.94 13.67 -13.57
N ALA A 140 -1.99 14.50 -13.53
CA ALA A 140 -2.59 14.90 -12.26
C ALA A 140 -3.12 13.67 -11.50
N PRO A 141 -2.95 13.61 -10.16
CA PRO A 141 -3.42 12.47 -9.36
C PRO A 141 -4.90 12.13 -9.57
N TYR A 142 -5.78 13.14 -9.69
CA TYR A 142 -7.21 12.93 -9.94
C TYR A 142 -7.49 12.38 -11.35
N GLU A 143 -6.80 12.85 -12.37
CA GLU A 143 -6.94 12.32 -13.74
C GLU A 143 -6.51 10.85 -13.78
N ARG A 144 -5.35 10.55 -13.21
CA ARG A 144 -4.82 9.17 -13.10
C ARG A 144 -5.77 8.27 -12.30
N GLY A 145 -6.31 8.78 -11.19
CA GLY A 145 -7.29 8.09 -10.37
C GLY A 145 -8.57 7.77 -11.15
N LEU A 146 -9.08 8.74 -11.91
CA LEU A 146 -10.26 8.57 -12.75
C LEU A 146 -10.05 7.51 -13.83
N GLU A 147 -8.94 7.60 -14.58
CA GLU A 147 -8.60 6.61 -15.61
C GLU A 147 -8.47 5.19 -15.04
N HIS A 148 -7.84 5.06 -13.87
CA HIS A 148 -7.67 3.77 -13.20
C HIS A 148 -9.01 3.14 -12.84
N HIS A 149 -9.88 3.88 -12.16
CA HIS A 149 -11.17 3.36 -11.70
C HIS A 149 -12.15 3.15 -12.86
N GLN A 150 -12.11 4.00 -13.89
CA GLN A 150 -12.85 3.77 -15.14
C GLN A 150 -12.40 2.49 -15.84
N ARG A 151 -11.10 2.20 -15.88
CA ARG A 151 -10.59 0.94 -16.44
C ARG A 151 -11.13 -0.27 -15.69
N ILE A 152 -11.14 -0.23 -14.35
CA ILE A 152 -11.73 -1.28 -13.51
C ILE A 152 -13.23 -1.41 -13.82
N ALA A 153 -13.98 -0.31 -13.78
CA ALA A 153 -15.42 -0.36 -13.99
C ALA A 153 -15.79 -0.87 -15.40
N ASN A 154 -14.96 -0.59 -16.41
CA ASN A 154 -15.14 -1.06 -17.78
C ASN A 154 -14.67 -2.51 -17.99
N SER A 155 -13.70 -3.01 -17.21
CA SER A 155 -13.27 -4.42 -17.29
C SER A 155 -14.33 -5.35 -16.72
N VAL A 156 -15.04 -4.94 -15.66
CA VAL A 156 -16.05 -5.76 -14.99
C VAL A 156 -17.28 -5.97 -15.86
N ARG A 157 -17.65 -7.23 -16.08
CA ARG A 157 -18.78 -7.65 -16.92
C ARG A 157 -19.99 -8.08 -16.11
N LYS A 158 -19.83 -9.05 -15.21
CA LYS A 158 -20.93 -9.65 -14.45
C LYS A 158 -20.51 -9.96 -13.01
N PHE A 159 -21.44 -9.79 -12.07
CA PHE A 159 -21.28 -10.29 -10.71
C PHE A 159 -21.49 -11.81 -10.65
N VAL A 160 -20.67 -12.52 -9.87
CA VAL A 160 -20.73 -13.98 -9.70
C VAL A 160 -21.17 -14.35 -8.29
N SER A 161 -20.42 -13.91 -7.29
CA SER A 161 -20.70 -14.24 -5.89
C SER A 161 -20.13 -13.20 -4.94
N VAL A 162 -20.67 -13.15 -3.72
CA VAL A 162 -20.18 -12.33 -2.61
C VAL A 162 -19.96 -13.20 -1.39
N ARG A 163 -18.92 -12.90 -0.62
CA ARG A 163 -18.71 -13.41 0.73
C ARG A 163 -18.42 -12.24 1.65
N VAL A 164 -19.22 -12.10 2.69
CA VAL A 164 -19.05 -11.05 3.71
C VAL A 164 -18.43 -11.67 4.95
N ASN A 165 -17.38 -11.04 5.48
CA ASN A 165 -16.70 -11.43 6.70
C ASN A 165 -16.44 -10.17 7.55
N GLY A 166 -17.27 -9.94 8.56
CA GLY A 166 -17.21 -8.71 9.35
C GLY A 166 -17.37 -7.49 8.45
N LYS A 167 -16.45 -6.52 8.60
CA LYS A 167 -16.43 -5.27 7.80
C LYS A 167 -15.83 -5.43 6.40
N GLU A 168 -15.49 -6.63 5.95
CA GLU A 168 -14.94 -6.87 4.61
C GLU A 168 -15.91 -7.72 3.77
N ALA A 169 -16.11 -7.33 2.51
CA ALA A 169 -16.81 -8.13 1.52
C ALA A 169 -15.88 -8.43 0.34
N LYS A 170 -15.76 -9.71 -0.01
CA LYS A 170 -15.05 -10.17 -1.22
C LYS A 170 -16.07 -10.60 -2.24
N MET A 171 -16.00 -10.00 -3.42
CA MET A 171 -16.88 -10.35 -4.53
C MET A 171 -16.08 -10.93 -5.68
N VAL A 172 -16.60 -11.98 -6.28
CA VAL A 172 -16.09 -12.52 -7.53
C VAL A 172 -16.90 -11.93 -8.67
N VAL A 173 -16.22 -11.42 -9.68
CA VAL A 173 -16.82 -10.87 -10.89
C VAL A 173 -16.17 -11.50 -12.11
N THR A 174 -16.89 -11.56 -13.23
CA THR A 174 -16.27 -11.82 -14.53
C THR A 174 -15.70 -10.51 -15.06
N ALA A 175 -14.52 -10.58 -15.68
CA ALA A 175 -13.81 -9.42 -16.18
C ALA A 175 -13.27 -9.68 -17.59
N GLN A 176 -13.16 -8.60 -18.37
CA GLN A 176 -12.36 -8.59 -19.57
C GLN A 176 -10.90 -8.36 -19.18
N VAL A 177 -10.03 -9.26 -19.60
CA VAL A 177 -8.57 -9.17 -19.38
C VAL A 177 -7.86 -9.06 -20.73
N ARG A 178 -6.61 -8.60 -20.73
CA ARG A 178 -5.77 -8.53 -21.93
C ARG A 178 -4.57 -9.45 -21.78
N ARG A 179 -4.83 -10.76 -21.75
CA ARG A 179 -3.78 -11.78 -21.65
C ARG A 179 -3.56 -12.44 -23.00
N SER A 180 -2.30 -12.72 -23.31
CA SER A 180 -1.92 -13.56 -24.43
C SER A 180 -0.90 -14.61 -23.98
N GLN A 181 -1.04 -15.82 -24.51
CA GLN A 181 -0.11 -16.92 -24.27
C GLN A 181 0.21 -17.56 -25.63
N ASN A 182 1.50 -17.64 -25.97
CA ASN A 182 1.97 -18.18 -27.25
C ASN A 182 1.30 -17.54 -28.49
N GLY A 183 1.03 -16.22 -28.44
CA GLY A 183 0.36 -15.49 -29.52
C GLY A 183 -1.16 -15.64 -29.57
N VAL A 184 -1.76 -16.46 -28.70
CA VAL A 184 -3.21 -16.63 -28.58
C VAL A 184 -3.75 -15.72 -27.48
N GLY A 185 -4.81 -14.97 -27.78
CA GLY A 185 -5.48 -14.09 -26.81
C GLY A 185 -6.48 -14.83 -25.93
N TYR A 186 -6.48 -14.49 -24.64
CA TYR A 186 -7.44 -14.99 -23.64
C TYR A 186 -8.11 -13.77 -23.00
N PRO A 187 -9.15 -13.21 -23.65
CA PRO A 187 -9.68 -11.91 -23.26
C PRO A 187 -10.65 -11.96 -22.09
N TYR A 188 -10.97 -13.15 -21.58
CA TYR A 188 -11.96 -13.35 -20.51
C TYR A 188 -11.29 -13.90 -19.26
N GLY A 189 -11.70 -13.44 -18.10
CA GLY A 189 -11.20 -13.92 -16.81
C GLY A 189 -12.19 -13.64 -15.69
N SER A 190 -11.74 -13.85 -14.46
CA SER A 190 -12.42 -13.41 -13.26
C SER A 190 -11.56 -12.40 -12.51
N ALA A 191 -12.19 -11.61 -11.64
CA ALA A 191 -11.50 -10.73 -10.71
C ALA A 191 -12.16 -10.80 -9.33
N THR A 192 -11.36 -10.50 -8.31
CA THR A 192 -11.84 -10.30 -6.95
C THR A 192 -11.93 -8.81 -6.65
N ILE A 193 -13.09 -8.38 -6.19
CA ILE A 193 -13.33 -7.04 -5.65
C ILE A 193 -13.32 -7.15 -4.14
N THR A 194 -12.49 -6.36 -3.48
CA THR A 194 -12.54 -6.18 -2.03
C THR A 194 -13.28 -4.89 -1.73
N MET A 195 -14.29 -4.98 -0.87
CA MET A 195 -15.00 -3.83 -0.33
C MET A 195 -14.90 -3.83 1.19
N VAL A 196 -14.90 -2.63 1.78
CA VAL A 196 -14.87 -2.42 3.23
C VAL A 196 -16.06 -1.59 3.67
N ALA A 197 -16.62 -1.91 4.83
CA ALA A 197 -17.72 -1.17 5.43
C ALA A 197 -17.18 0.03 6.22
N GLU A 198 -17.44 1.24 5.72
CA GLU A 198 -17.07 2.50 6.38
C GLU A 198 -18.23 3.49 6.27
N GLU A 199 -18.51 4.22 7.35
CA GLU A 199 -19.54 5.27 7.40
C GLU A 199 -20.93 4.84 6.91
N GLY A 200 -21.31 3.59 7.16
CA GLY A 200 -22.62 3.08 6.75
C GLY A 200 -22.72 2.70 5.27
N TYR A 201 -21.60 2.52 4.56
CA TYR A 201 -21.59 2.11 3.17
C TYR A 201 -20.45 1.12 2.85
N TRP A 202 -20.62 0.29 1.83
CA TRP A 202 -19.54 -0.54 1.30
C TRP A 202 -18.74 0.25 0.28
N ARG A 203 -17.44 0.43 0.55
CA ARG A 203 -16.50 1.20 -0.27
C ARG A 203 -15.51 0.27 -0.95
N LEU A 204 -15.12 0.59 -2.18
CA LEU A 204 -14.12 -0.16 -2.92
C LEU A 204 -12.75 0.00 -2.25
N ALA A 205 -12.14 -1.12 -1.88
CA ALA A 205 -10.80 -1.18 -1.28
C ALA A 205 -9.77 -1.86 -2.18
N GLY A 206 -10.21 -2.71 -3.12
CA GLY A 206 -9.26 -3.40 -3.99
C GLY A 206 -9.90 -4.09 -5.19
N TYR A 207 -9.07 -4.26 -6.23
CA TYR A 207 -9.36 -5.03 -7.44
C TYR A 207 -8.14 -5.91 -7.75
N SER A 208 -8.37 -7.22 -7.90
CA SER A 208 -7.32 -8.16 -8.27
C SER A 208 -7.83 -9.10 -9.36
N GLU A 209 -7.20 -9.08 -10.53
CA GLU A 209 -7.49 -10.03 -11.60
C GLU A 209 -7.01 -11.43 -11.23
N SER A 210 -7.80 -12.45 -11.58
CA SER A 210 -7.39 -13.85 -11.48
C SER A 210 -6.28 -14.15 -12.48
N GLU A 211 -5.42 -15.10 -12.14
CA GLU A 211 -4.41 -15.61 -13.08
C GLU A 211 -5.02 -16.45 -14.20
N VAL A 212 -6.21 -16.98 -13.96
CA VAL A 212 -6.92 -17.84 -14.90
C VAL A 212 -7.67 -16.99 -15.93
N SER A 213 -7.39 -17.26 -17.20
CA SER A 213 -8.05 -16.62 -18.34
C SER A 213 -8.54 -17.65 -19.35
N TYR A 214 -9.59 -17.28 -20.07
CA TYR A 214 -10.35 -18.15 -20.96
C TYR A 214 -10.37 -17.56 -22.37
N SER A 215 -10.39 -18.46 -23.36
CA SER A 215 -10.39 -18.10 -24.78
C SER A 215 -11.76 -17.61 -25.25
N SER A 216 -12.84 -18.04 -24.60
CA SER A 216 -14.21 -17.60 -24.87
C SER A 216 -14.99 -17.30 -23.59
N GLU A 217 -16.13 -16.62 -23.74
CA GLU A 217 -17.03 -16.31 -22.64
C GLU A 217 -17.73 -17.58 -22.11
N GLU A 218 -18.08 -18.51 -23.00
CA GLU A 218 -18.68 -19.80 -22.66
C GLU A 218 -17.72 -20.64 -21.81
N ALA A 219 -16.46 -20.74 -22.20
CA ALA A 219 -15.45 -21.50 -21.44
C ALA A 219 -15.23 -20.91 -20.03
N ARG A 220 -15.33 -19.59 -19.89
CA ARG A 220 -15.30 -18.92 -18.57
C ARG A 220 -16.53 -19.28 -17.76
N ASP A 221 -17.72 -19.16 -18.35
CA ASP A 221 -18.98 -19.34 -17.66
C ASP A 221 -19.15 -20.79 -17.19
N GLU A 222 -18.81 -21.77 -18.02
CA GLU A 222 -18.77 -23.20 -17.66
C GLU A 222 -17.81 -23.43 -16.48
N ALA A 223 -16.59 -22.89 -16.54
CA ALA A 223 -15.59 -23.06 -15.48
C ALA A 223 -15.99 -22.39 -14.15
N LEU A 224 -16.82 -21.35 -14.19
CA LEU A 224 -17.36 -20.67 -13.02
C LEU A 224 -18.70 -21.25 -12.56
N GLY A 225 -19.23 -22.29 -13.24
CA GLY A 225 -20.54 -22.87 -12.95
C GLY A 225 -21.69 -21.89 -13.15
N LEU A 226 -21.56 -20.99 -14.14
CA LEU A 226 -22.52 -19.94 -14.47
C LEU A 226 -23.56 -20.37 -15.52
N ASP A 227 -23.68 -21.68 -15.80
CA ASP A 227 -24.55 -22.22 -16.83
C ASP A 227 -26.01 -21.75 -16.70
N ARG A 228 -26.57 -21.42 -17.87
CA ARG A 228 -27.79 -20.63 -18.11
C ARG A 228 -29.09 -21.28 -17.66
#